data_AF-A0A1Z8QJH2-F1
#
_entry.id   AF-A0A1Z8QJH2-F1
#
_cell.length_a   1.000
_cell.length_b   1.000
_cell.length_c   1.000
_cell.angle_alpha   90.00
_cell.angle_beta   90.00
_cell.angle_gamma   90.00
#
_symmetry.space_group_name_H-M   'P 1'
#
loop_
_entity.id
_entity.type
_entity.pdbx_description
1 polymer ?
#
loop_
_entity_poly.entity_id
_entity_poly.type
_entity_poly.pdbx_seq_one_letter_code
_entity_poly.pdbx_strand_id
1 'polypeptide(L)'
;MSRSVVFLIGVLISSNTFSSEVLDYFFCENDLDALSCNDSCKKSGAIRFILKDKTATNVLKQLNDDTGNFRSTLLHNCKIIDNKNWYCSELYSDINKLSFDGYKIFQMVDGTYSEQYNFFSKKTANKADSLETDWIETYGCAK
;
A
#
# COMPACT_ATOMS: atom_id res chain seq x y z
N MET A 1 11.77 62.85 17.82
CA MET A 1 12.19 62.33 16.50
C MET A 1 12.34 60.81 16.66
N SER A 2 11.33 60.02 16.29
CA SER A 2 11.24 59.24 15.02
C SER A 2 12.46 58.30 14.87
N ARG A 3 12.36 56.97 14.78
CA ARG A 3 11.47 56.19 13.92
C ARG A 3 11.21 54.77 14.48
N SER A 4 9.98 54.33 14.30
CA SER A 4 9.51 52.96 14.41
C SER A 4 10.33 51.97 13.57
N VAL A 5 10.57 50.77 14.11
CA VAL A 5 10.83 49.58 13.29
C VAL A 5 9.77 48.55 13.64
N VAL A 6 8.66 48.63 12.92
CA VAL A 6 7.67 47.55 12.82
C VAL A 6 8.24 46.56 11.82
N PHE A 7 8.72 45.40 12.29
CA PHE A 7 9.00 44.27 11.40
C PHE A 7 7.74 43.41 11.32
N LEU A 8 7.02 43.62 10.22
CA LEU A 8 5.88 42.84 9.79
C LEU A 8 6.37 41.59 9.05
N ILE A 9 5.69 40.47 9.30
CA ILE A 9 5.47 39.33 8.41
C ILE A 9 6.55 38.24 8.40
N GLY A 10 6.19 37.12 9.02
CA GLY A 10 6.51 35.79 8.52
C GLY A 10 5.22 34.98 8.48
N VAL A 11 4.59 34.93 7.32
CA VAL A 11 3.42 34.08 7.05
C VAL A 11 3.78 32.65 7.47
N LEU A 12 3.12 32.14 8.51
CA LEU A 12 3.07 30.70 8.77
C LEU A 12 2.25 30.08 7.65
N ILE A 13 2.90 29.84 6.51
CA ILE A 13 2.42 28.92 5.52
C ILE A 13 2.53 27.57 6.20
N SER A 14 1.46 27.15 6.87
CA SER A 14 1.27 25.75 7.23
C SER A 14 1.20 24.98 5.93
N SER A 15 2.37 24.64 5.37
CA SER A 15 2.46 23.53 4.43
C SER A 15 1.81 22.37 5.16
N ASN A 16 0.68 21.86 4.66
CA ASN A 16 0.21 20.54 5.01
C ASN A 16 1.26 19.56 4.50
N THR A 17 2.38 19.47 5.20
CA THR A 17 3.41 18.47 5.00
C THR A 17 2.81 17.19 5.55
N PHE A 18 2.00 16.53 4.71
CA PHE A 18 1.67 15.13 4.93
C PHE A 18 2.99 14.36 4.84
N SER A 19 3.64 14.20 5.99
CA SER A 19 4.89 13.47 6.13
C SER A 19 4.68 12.04 5.62
N SER A 20 5.46 11.68 4.60
CA SER A 20 5.55 10.31 4.07
C SER A 20 6.66 9.61 4.86
N GLU A 21 6.27 8.89 5.90
CA GLU A 21 7.20 8.07 6.68
C GLU A 21 7.72 6.92 5.81
N VAL A 22 9.02 6.66 5.90
CA VAL A 22 9.65 5.48 5.28
C VAL A 22 9.63 4.38 6.33
N LEU A 23 8.94 3.29 6.02
CA LEU A 23 8.78 2.14 6.90
C LEU A 23 9.68 0.99 6.44
N ASP A 24 10.08 0.13 7.37
CA ASP A 24 10.74 -1.12 7.02
C ASP A 24 9.70 -2.09 6.45
N TYR A 25 9.99 -2.65 5.26
CA TYR A 25 9.07 -3.57 4.59
C TYR A 25 9.51 -5.02 4.80
N PHE A 26 8.55 -5.91 5.03
CA PHE A 26 8.77 -7.32 5.34
C PHE A 26 7.88 -8.22 4.48
N PHE A 27 8.42 -9.36 4.05
CA PHE A 27 7.63 -10.47 3.50
C PHE A 27 7.22 -11.41 4.62
N CYS A 28 5.96 -11.85 4.58
CA CYS A 28 5.38 -12.77 5.56
C CYS A 28 4.96 -14.08 4.87
N GLU A 29 4.92 -15.18 5.63
CA GLU A 29 4.56 -16.50 5.10
C GLU A 29 3.04 -16.68 4.95
N ASN A 30 2.25 -15.93 5.72
CA ASN A 30 0.79 -16.00 5.74
C ASN A 30 0.16 -14.61 5.99
N ASP A 31 -1.15 -14.53 5.81
CA ASP A 31 -1.97 -13.33 5.98
C ASP A 31 -2.04 -12.83 7.43
N LEU A 32 -2.15 -13.74 8.41
CA LEU A 32 -2.22 -13.39 9.83
C LEU A 32 -0.95 -12.68 10.32
N ASP A 33 0.22 -13.19 9.90
CA ASP A 33 1.50 -12.57 10.20
C ASP A 33 1.65 -11.22 9.51
N ALA A 34 1.19 -11.08 8.26
CA ALA A 34 1.18 -9.79 7.57
C ALA A 34 0.25 -8.77 8.23
N LEU A 35 -0.95 -9.18 8.65
CA LEU A 35 -1.95 -8.32 9.30
C LEU A 35 -1.44 -7.72 10.62
N SER A 36 -0.68 -8.50 11.38
CA SER A 36 -0.09 -8.07 12.66
C SER A 36 1.33 -7.50 12.52
N CYS A 37 1.90 -7.56 11.32
CA CYS A 37 3.32 -7.34 11.04
C CYS A 37 4.25 -7.99 12.08
N ASN A 38 4.02 -9.30 12.24
CA ASN A 38 4.70 -10.16 13.20
C ASN A 38 6.23 -10.17 12.97
N ASP A 39 6.99 -10.37 14.03
CA ASP A 39 8.45 -10.46 14.00
C ASP A 39 8.96 -11.73 13.27
N SER A 40 8.07 -12.67 12.94
CA SER A 40 8.36 -13.79 12.02
C SER A 40 8.57 -13.34 10.57
N CYS A 41 8.07 -12.16 10.18
CA CYS A 41 8.23 -11.64 8.82
C CYS A 41 9.68 -11.22 8.55
N LYS A 42 10.17 -11.50 7.34
CA LYS A 42 11.56 -11.27 6.94
C LYS A 42 11.69 -9.90 6.28
N LYS A 43 12.58 -9.06 6.79
CA LYS A 43 12.85 -7.73 6.21
C LYS A 43 13.30 -7.90 4.75
N SER A 44 12.66 -7.13 3.87
CA SER A 44 12.86 -7.23 2.42
C SER A 44 13.02 -5.87 1.73
N GLY A 45 13.05 -4.77 2.49
CA GLY A 45 13.29 -3.45 1.93
C GLY A 45 12.75 -2.32 2.78
N ALA A 46 12.49 -1.19 2.12
CA ALA A 46 11.85 -0.02 2.68
C ALA A 46 10.73 0.45 1.78
N ILE A 47 9.63 0.92 2.39
CA ILE A 47 8.44 1.35 1.67
C ILE A 47 8.02 2.73 2.14
N ARG A 48 7.47 3.52 1.22
CA ARG A 48 6.82 4.80 1.55
C ARG A 48 5.50 4.96 0.82
N PHE A 49 4.61 5.74 1.42
CA PHE A 49 3.29 6.03 0.88
C PHE A 49 3.10 7.53 0.73
N ILE A 50 2.67 7.95 -0.45
CA ILE A 50 2.35 9.35 -0.74
C ILE A 50 0.85 9.46 -0.96
N LEU A 51 0.21 10.22 -0.07
CA LEU A 51 -1.20 10.57 -0.10
C LEU A 51 -1.31 12.06 -0.44
N LYS A 52 -2.12 12.43 -1.43
CA LYS A 52 -2.29 13.84 -1.82
C LYS A 52 -3.08 14.62 -0.76
N ASP A 53 -4.27 14.13 -0.41
CA ASP A 53 -5.16 14.68 0.61
C ASP A 53 -6.20 13.63 1.03
N LYS A 54 -7.08 13.98 1.97
CA LYS A 54 -8.13 13.08 2.50
C LYS A 54 -9.26 12.76 1.51
N THR A 55 -9.39 13.54 0.43
CA THR A 55 -10.37 13.30 -0.64
C THR A 55 -9.80 12.40 -1.74
N ALA A 56 -8.51 12.10 -1.68
CA ALA A 56 -7.87 11.21 -2.64
C ALA A 56 -8.47 9.80 -2.54
N THR A 57 -8.66 9.19 -3.71
CA THR A 57 -9.06 7.79 -3.87
C THR A 57 -7.90 6.89 -4.26
N ASN A 58 -6.69 7.45 -4.32
CA ASN A 58 -5.48 6.77 -4.74
C ASN A 58 -4.35 7.02 -3.74
N VAL A 59 -3.50 6.01 -3.55
CA VAL A 59 -2.28 6.08 -2.73
C VAL A 59 -1.10 5.68 -3.60
N LEU A 60 -0.06 6.50 -3.66
CA LEU A 60 1.17 6.13 -4.37
C LEU A 60 2.08 5.35 -3.41
N LYS A 61 2.24 4.06 -3.68
CA LYS A 61 3.14 3.14 -2.99
C LYS A 61 4.50 3.13 -3.68
N GLN A 62 5.57 3.26 -2.92
CA GLN A 62 6.94 3.24 -3.43
C GLN A 62 7.79 2.30 -2.59
N LEU A 63 8.20 1.18 -3.20
CA LEU A 63 8.99 0.13 -2.57
C LEU A 63 10.42 0.19 -3.12
N ASN A 64 11.40 0.18 -2.22
CA ASN A 64 12.79 -0.12 -2.52
C ASN A 64 13.12 -1.47 -1.89
N ASP A 65 13.36 -2.49 -2.70
CA ASP A 65 13.71 -3.82 -2.18
C ASP A 65 15.16 -3.88 -1.68
N ASP A 66 15.51 -4.95 -0.98
CA ASP A 66 16.85 -5.22 -0.45
C ASP A 66 17.94 -5.34 -1.52
N THR A 67 17.56 -5.62 -2.77
CA THR A 67 18.47 -5.62 -3.92
C THR A 67 18.66 -4.23 -4.55
N GLY A 68 17.95 -3.21 -4.04
CA GLY A 68 18.01 -1.84 -4.50
C GLY A 68 17.09 -1.53 -5.68
N ASN A 69 16.18 -2.44 -6.06
CA ASN A 69 15.20 -2.13 -7.10
C ASN A 69 14.11 -1.23 -6.53
N PHE A 70 13.82 -0.15 -7.26
CA PHE A 70 12.74 0.75 -6.96
C PHE A 70 11.49 0.42 -7.79
N ARG A 71 10.34 0.28 -7.13
CA ARG A 71 9.04 0.07 -7.76
C ARG A 71 8.04 1.10 -7.23
N SER A 72 7.33 1.74 -8.15
CA SER A 72 6.24 2.66 -7.83
C SER A 72 4.92 2.08 -8.33
N THR A 73 3.92 2.02 -7.46
CA THR A 73 2.59 1.48 -7.77
C THR A 73 1.53 2.47 -7.29
N LEU A 74 0.59 2.81 -8.18
CA LEU A 74 -0.57 3.60 -7.80
C LEU A 74 -1.67 2.64 -7.35
N LEU A 75 -2.05 2.70 -6.08
CA LEU A 75 -3.17 1.95 -5.52
C LEU A 75 -4.46 2.71 -5.75
N HIS A 76 -5.50 2.00 -6.17
CA HIS A 76 -6.81 2.56 -6.50
C HIS A 76 -7.89 2.18 -5.48
N ASN A 77 -9.04 2.86 -5.56
CA ASN A 77 -10.23 2.58 -4.74
C ASN A 77 -9.96 2.65 -3.23
N CYS A 78 -9.15 3.64 -2.83
CA CYS A 78 -8.76 3.83 -1.45
C CYS A 78 -9.79 4.66 -0.67
N LYS A 79 -10.08 4.23 0.56
CA LYS A 79 -10.75 5.00 1.60
C LYS A 79 -9.69 5.53 2.55
N ILE A 80 -9.53 6.86 2.60
CA ILE A 80 -8.46 7.53 3.36
C ILE A 80 -9.08 8.31 4.52
N ILE A 81 -8.68 7.98 5.76
CA ILE A 81 -9.07 8.73 6.97
C ILE A 81 -7.96 9.74 7.30
N ASP A 82 -6.72 9.24 7.32
CA ASP A 82 -5.48 10.01 7.49
C ASP A 82 -4.29 9.23 6.92
N ASN A 83 -3.06 9.67 7.20
CA ASN A 83 -1.83 9.05 6.68
C ASN A 83 -1.47 7.71 7.36
N LYS A 84 -2.05 7.42 8.52
CA LYS A 84 -1.87 6.20 9.32
C LYS A 84 -3.08 5.27 9.26
N ASN A 85 -4.18 5.72 8.66
CA ASN A 85 -5.44 4.99 8.59
C ASN A 85 -6.05 5.11 7.18
N TRP A 86 -5.88 4.07 6.37
CA TRP A 86 -6.46 3.97 5.03
C TRP A 86 -6.54 2.53 4.56
N TYR A 87 -7.41 2.28 3.57
CA TYR A 87 -7.66 0.96 3.00
C TYR A 87 -7.91 1.08 1.51
N CYS A 88 -7.25 0.25 0.69
CA CYS A 88 -7.47 0.12 -0.74
C CYS A 88 -7.78 -1.33 -1.06
N SER A 89 -8.72 -1.59 -1.97
CA SER A 89 -8.98 -2.94 -2.44
C SER A 89 -9.36 -3.01 -3.90
N GLU A 90 -8.88 -4.06 -4.55
CA GLU A 90 -9.28 -4.46 -5.89
C GLU A 90 -9.90 -5.85 -5.82
N LEU A 91 -11.11 -6.00 -6.33
CA LEU A 91 -11.77 -7.28 -6.49
C LEU A 91 -11.72 -7.65 -7.97
N TYR A 92 -11.19 -8.84 -8.26
CA TYR A 92 -11.20 -9.41 -9.60
C TYR A 92 -12.38 -10.38 -9.67
N SER A 93 -13.42 -9.98 -10.39
CA SER A 93 -14.60 -10.80 -10.64
C SER A 93 -14.99 -10.72 -12.11
N ASP A 94 -15.19 -11.85 -12.77
CA ASP A 94 -15.74 -11.90 -14.12
C ASP A 94 -17.27 -11.96 -14.02
N ILE A 95 -17.91 -10.78 -14.14
CA ILE A 95 -19.37 -10.64 -14.05
C ILE A 95 -20.12 -11.47 -15.10
N ASN A 96 -19.48 -11.81 -16.23
CA ASN A 96 -20.09 -12.60 -17.29
C ASN A 96 -20.04 -14.10 -16.99
N LYS A 97 -19.13 -14.52 -16.10
CA LYS A 97 -18.93 -15.93 -15.72
C LYS A 97 -19.42 -16.26 -14.31
N LEU A 98 -19.89 -15.25 -13.57
CA LEU A 98 -20.23 -15.39 -12.14
C LEU A 98 -19.07 -16.01 -11.33
N SER A 99 -17.82 -15.80 -11.75
CA SER A 99 -16.62 -16.34 -11.09
C SER A 99 -15.88 -15.25 -10.34
N PHE A 100 -15.45 -15.59 -9.12
CA PHE A 100 -14.51 -14.80 -8.34
C PHE A 100 -13.10 -15.20 -8.76
N ASP A 101 -12.34 -14.24 -9.30
CA ASP A 101 -11.00 -14.43 -9.84
C ASP A 101 -9.90 -13.97 -8.83
N GLY A 102 -10.27 -13.30 -7.73
CA GLY A 102 -9.37 -12.98 -6.63
C GLY A 102 -9.53 -11.57 -6.06
N TYR A 103 -8.64 -11.18 -5.16
CA TYR A 103 -8.57 -9.86 -4.56
C TYR A 103 -7.13 -9.37 -4.33
N LYS A 104 -7.00 -8.06 -4.19
CA LYS A 104 -5.86 -7.40 -3.57
C LYS A 104 -6.36 -6.47 -2.49
N ILE A 105 -5.80 -6.59 -1.30
CA ILE A 105 -6.10 -5.72 -0.17
C ILE A 105 -4.80 -5.05 0.29
N PHE A 106 -4.87 -3.74 0.49
CA PHE A 106 -3.81 -2.91 1.03
C PHE A 106 -4.39 -2.07 2.15
N GLN A 107 -3.80 -2.11 3.33
CA GLN A 107 -4.30 -1.32 4.44
C GLN A 107 -3.18 -0.77 5.29
N MET A 108 -3.42 0.41 5.86
CA MET A 108 -2.63 1.03 6.90
C MET A 108 -3.54 1.23 8.10
N VAL A 109 -3.17 0.65 9.23
CA VAL A 109 -3.92 0.73 10.49
C VAL A 109 -2.95 1.19 11.57
N ASP A 110 -3.23 2.35 12.16
CA ASP A 110 -2.37 2.98 13.17
C ASP A 110 -0.89 3.09 12.77
N GLY A 111 -0.63 3.27 11.47
CA GLY A 111 0.73 3.39 10.91
C GLY A 111 1.42 2.05 10.58
N THR A 112 0.74 0.92 10.82
CA THR A 112 1.20 -0.40 10.37
C THR A 112 0.54 -0.77 9.05
N TYR A 113 1.35 -1.06 8.04
CA TYR A 113 0.90 -1.47 6.72
C TYR A 113 0.80 -2.99 6.61
N SER A 114 -0.21 -3.48 5.88
CA SER A 114 -0.28 -4.86 5.40
C SER A 114 -0.81 -4.94 3.98
N GLU A 115 -0.33 -5.95 3.23
CA GLU A 115 -0.80 -6.29 1.90
C GLU A 115 -1.04 -7.78 1.76
N GLN A 116 -2.11 -8.10 1.04
CA GLN A 116 -2.54 -9.45 0.77
C GLN A 116 -2.98 -9.52 -0.69
N TYR A 117 -2.36 -10.42 -1.43
CA TYR A 117 -2.71 -10.75 -2.80
C TYR A 117 -3.23 -12.17 -2.82
N ASN A 118 -4.40 -12.35 -3.40
CA ASN A 118 -4.93 -13.67 -3.66
C ASN A 118 -5.59 -13.63 -5.04
N PHE A 119 -4.95 -14.20 -6.07
CA PHE A 119 -5.48 -14.22 -7.42
C PHE A 119 -5.34 -15.59 -8.06
N PHE A 120 -6.41 -16.02 -8.75
CA PHE A 120 -6.41 -17.23 -9.57
C PHE A 120 -5.65 -16.95 -10.86
N SER A 121 -4.39 -17.43 -10.97
CA SER A 121 -3.70 -17.36 -12.26
C SER A 121 -4.45 -18.24 -13.28
N LYS A 122 -5.03 -17.62 -14.31
CA LYS A 122 -5.56 -18.38 -15.46
C LYS A 122 -4.35 -18.98 -16.19
N LYS A 123 -4.08 -20.28 -16.01
CA LYS A 123 -3.22 -21.04 -16.93
C LYS A 123 -3.83 -20.95 -18.33
N THR A 124 -3.05 -20.51 -19.31
CA THR A 124 -3.40 -20.65 -20.73
C THR A 124 -3.59 -22.14 -21.02
N ALA A 125 -4.78 -22.49 -21.52
CA ALA A 125 -5.18 -23.86 -21.80
C ALA A 125 -4.24 -24.51 -22.82
N ASN A 126 -3.22 -25.24 -22.35
CA ASN A 126 -2.37 -26.09 -23.18
C ASN A 126 -2.04 -27.39 -22.42
N LYS A 127 -3.08 -28.13 -22.05
CA LYS A 127 -3.20 -29.60 -22.15
C LYS A 127 -4.39 -30.08 -21.31
N ALA A 128 -5.09 -31.06 -21.85
CA ALA A 128 -6.24 -31.70 -21.23
C ALA A 128 -5.93 -32.21 -19.81
N ASP A 129 -6.92 -32.06 -18.93
CA ASP A 129 -7.08 -32.74 -17.63
C ASP A 129 -6.32 -32.29 -16.38
N SER A 130 -5.88 -31.03 -16.27
CA SER A 130 -5.72 -30.41 -14.93
C SER A 130 -5.80 -28.89 -14.98
N LEU A 131 -6.93 -28.34 -14.53
CA LEU A 131 -7.06 -26.93 -14.14
C LEU A 131 -6.38 -26.74 -12.79
N GLU A 132 -5.05 -26.68 -12.79
CA GLU A 132 -4.29 -26.32 -11.60
C GLU A 132 -4.16 -24.79 -11.58
N THR A 133 -5.08 -24.14 -10.89
CA THR A 133 -5.05 -22.69 -10.67
C THR A 133 -3.91 -22.40 -9.69
N ASP A 134 -2.79 -21.87 -10.18
CA ASP A 134 -1.69 -21.50 -9.30
C ASP A 134 -2.12 -20.23 -8.55
N TRP A 135 -2.34 -20.38 -7.24
CA TRP A 135 -2.59 -19.27 -6.33
C TRP A 135 -1.28 -18.49 -6.18
N ILE A 136 -1.30 -17.22 -6.57
CA ILE A 136 -0.19 -16.32 -6.22
C ILE A 136 -0.59 -15.63 -4.93
N GLU A 137 -0.22 -16.26 -3.82
CA GLU A 137 -0.34 -15.68 -2.49
C GLU A 137 0.90 -14.84 -2.23
N THR A 138 0.70 -13.57 -1.89
CA THR A 138 1.79 -12.70 -1.45
C THR A 138 1.30 -11.94 -0.24
N TYR A 139 2.10 -11.98 0.82
CA TYR A 139 1.79 -11.36 2.10
C TYR A 139 2.97 -10.49 2.50
N GLY A 140 2.69 -9.21 2.76
CA GLY A 140 3.72 -8.25 3.16
C GLY A 140 3.21 -7.28 4.20
N CYS A 141 4.12 -6.69 4.96
CA CYS A 141 3.78 -5.68 5.96
C CYS A 141 4.87 -4.62 6.07
N ALA A 142 4.57 -3.51 6.74
CA ALA A 142 5.58 -2.53 7.11
C ALA A 142 5.24 -1.80 8.42
N LYS A 143 6.28 -1.48 9.19
CA LYS A 143 6.22 -0.75 10.47
C LYS A 143 7.47 0.11 10.68
#